data_AF-A0A1M4TG35-F1
#
_entry.id   AF-A0A1M4TG35-F1
#
_cell.length_a   1.000
_cell.length_b   1.000
_cell.length_c   1.000
_cell.angle_alpha   90.00
_cell.angle_beta   90.00
_cell.angle_gamma   90.00
#
_symmetry.space_group_name_H-M   'P 1'
#
loop_
_entity.id
_entity.type
_entity.pdbx_description
1 polymer ?
#
loop_
_entity_poly.entity_id
_entity_poly.type
_entity_poly.pdbx_seq_one_letter_code
_entity_poly.pdbx_strand_id
1 'polypeptide(L)'
;MGMLKEVNLNNFKYESNDKMKSALFEANKNSLKKDQLSRASKELEFRFNDLSQYINKADDNNFFLTVTAEVKNNQIIQDSINIMAENIDTMVPIQDLLPKSSEKIEEEGIHDMQQILNSQGEEYSPALYASYDRIAARDYANKWSINATSCYDHGTSCGILQARNTWNNDVYPYYSELCHNDCADFVSQALHAGGIPMDSTVADSTWHRGTAAQTTLAWVNTDALKRYMVGKGYWKASNYTSASAGGVLYTSTSHVVMIVKNDTIIRQFSGHTNDRNQVNYSNISGY
;
A
#
# COMPACT_ATOMS: atom_id res chain seq x y z
N MET A 1 5.60 -14.04 -15.79
CA MET A 1 4.67 -13.62 -14.72
C MET A 1 4.00 -14.87 -14.19
N GLY A 2 4.28 -15.25 -12.94
CA GLY A 2 3.90 -16.56 -12.38
C GLY A 2 2.40 -16.86 -12.40
N MET A 3 1.57 -15.83 -12.18
CA MET A 3 0.11 -15.97 -12.24
C MET A 3 -0.38 -16.51 -13.59
N LEU A 4 0.21 -16.03 -14.71
CA LEU A 4 -0.13 -16.51 -16.05
C LEU A 4 0.34 -17.96 -16.26
N LYS A 5 1.48 -18.32 -15.67
CA LYS A 5 2.03 -19.68 -15.75
C LYS A 5 1.13 -20.70 -15.08
N GLU A 6 0.62 -20.38 -13.90
CA GLU A 6 -0.32 -21.23 -13.17
C GLU A 6 -1.61 -21.53 -13.96
N VAL A 7 -2.04 -20.61 -14.84
CA VAL A 7 -3.24 -20.79 -15.68
C VAL A 7 -2.90 -21.04 -17.15
N ASN A 8 -1.74 -21.63 -17.44
CA ASN A 8 -1.35 -22.08 -18.79
C ASN A 8 -1.26 -20.96 -19.85
N LEU A 9 -0.96 -19.73 -19.45
CA LEU A 9 -0.83 -18.53 -20.30
C LEU A 9 0.60 -17.96 -20.35
N ASN A 10 1.62 -18.82 -20.23
CA ASN A 10 3.05 -18.44 -20.16
C ASN A 10 3.50 -17.37 -21.16
N ASN A 11 3.04 -17.48 -22.41
CA ASN A 11 3.45 -16.61 -23.52
C ASN A 11 2.37 -15.62 -23.93
N PHE A 12 1.33 -15.45 -23.11
CA PHE A 12 0.23 -14.56 -23.42
C PHE A 12 0.70 -13.10 -23.39
N LYS A 13 0.37 -12.34 -24.43
CA LYS A 13 0.57 -10.89 -24.49
C LYS A 13 -0.78 -10.23 -24.25
N TYR A 14 -0.85 -9.40 -23.20
CA TYR A 14 -2.08 -8.70 -22.90
C TYR A 14 -2.40 -7.67 -23.98
N GLU A 15 -3.64 -7.71 -24.46
CA GLU A 15 -4.17 -6.81 -25.48
C GLU A 15 -5.51 -6.20 -25.04
N SER A 16 -6.39 -7.03 -24.48
CA SER A 16 -7.66 -6.62 -23.89
C SER A 16 -8.17 -7.66 -22.89
N ASN A 17 -9.10 -7.25 -22.02
CA ASN A 17 -9.77 -8.16 -21.09
C ASN A 17 -10.51 -9.29 -21.82
N ASP A 18 -11.13 -9.02 -22.97
CA ASP A 18 -11.85 -10.04 -23.75
C ASP A 18 -10.91 -11.09 -24.35
N LYS A 19 -9.74 -10.66 -24.87
CA LYS A 19 -8.71 -11.58 -25.36
C LYS A 19 -8.13 -12.42 -24.24
N MET A 20 -7.87 -11.81 -23.08
CA MET A 20 -7.39 -12.51 -21.89
C MET A 20 -8.40 -13.57 -21.42
N LYS A 21 -9.68 -13.20 -21.29
CA LYS A 21 -10.77 -14.10 -20.92
C LYS A 21 -10.90 -15.28 -21.88
N SER A 22 -10.84 -15.01 -23.18
CA SER A 22 -10.92 -16.04 -24.22
C SER A 22 -9.73 -17.00 -24.16
N ALA A 23 -8.51 -16.48 -24.03
CA ALA A 23 -7.31 -17.30 -23.91
C ALA A 23 -7.32 -18.16 -22.63
N LEU A 24 -7.72 -17.57 -21.49
CA LEU A 24 -7.85 -18.27 -20.22
C LEU A 24 -8.84 -19.44 -20.32
N PHE A 25 -10.00 -19.20 -20.91
CA PHE A 25 -11.03 -20.24 -21.11
C PHE A 25 -10.51 -21.36 -22.01
N GLU A 26 -9.98 -21.04 -23.19
CA GLU A 26 -9.52 -22.07 -24.14
C GLU A 26 -8.39 -22.94 -23.57
N ALA A 27 -7.45 -22.33 -22.83
CA ALA A 27 -6.34 -23.05 -22.21
C ALA A 27 -6.78 -23.94 -21.03
N ASN A 28 -7.92 -23.65 -20.38
CA ASN A 28 -8.28 -24.28 -19.11
C ASN A 28 -9.69 -24.86 -19.03
N LYS A 29 -10.47 -24.88 -20.12
CA LYS A 29 -11.86 -25.40 -20.15
C LYS A 29 -12.01 -26.84 -19.68
N ASN A 30 -10.93 -27.63 -19.71
CA ASN A 30 -10.91 -29.02 -19.28
C ASN A 30 -10.15 -29.24 -17.95
N SER A 31 -9.46 -28.23 -17.41
CA SER A 31 -8.61 -28.34 -16.23
C SER A 31 -9.12 -27.56 -15.02
N LEU A 32 -9.82 -26.44 -15.24
CA LEU A 32 -10.37 -25.60 -14.19
C LEU A 32 -11.90 -25.64 -14.17
N LYS A 33 -12.47 -25.58 -12.97
CA LYS A 33 -13.91 -25.43 -12.78
C LYS A 33 -14.38 -24.03 -13.21
N LYS A 34 -15.67 -23.89 -13.49
CA LYS A 34 -16.27 -22.61 -13.93
C LYS A 34 -16.05 -21.47 -12.92
N ASP A 35 -16.16 -21.76 -11.63
CA ASP A 35 -15.90 -20.79 -10.56
C ASP A 35 -14.42 -20.40 -10.52
N GLN A 36 -13.50 -21.36 -10.64
CA GLN A 36 -12.06 -21.10 -10.72
C GLN A 36 -11.68 -20.20 -11.92
N LEU A 37 -12.25 -20.48 -13.10
CA LEU A 37 -12.09 -19.64 -14.28
C LEU A 37 -12.57 -18.21 -14.04
N SER A 38 -13.72 -18.04 -13.36
CA SER A 38 -14.24 -16.73 -13.01
C SER A 38 -13.31 -15.98 -12.04
N ARG A 39 -12.82 -16.65 -10.99
CA ARG A 39 -11.87 -16.07 -10.02
C ARG A 39 -10.57 -15.63 -10.70
N ALA A 40 -9.95 -16.52 -11.46
CA ALA A 40 -8.72 -16.24 -12.21
C ALA A 40 -8.91 -15.09 -13.21
N SER A 41 -10.03 -15.06 -13.93
CA SER A 41 -10.34 -13.97 -14.85
C SER A 41 -10.43 -12.62 -14.13
N LYS A 42 -11.14 -12.55 -12.99
CA LYS A 42 -11.29 -11.31 -12.24
C LYS A 42 -9.95 -10.82 -11.68
N GLU A 43 -9.13 -11.74 -11.17
CA GLU A 43 -7.79 -11.37 -10.68
C GLU A 43 -6.88 -10.88 -11.80
N LEU A 44 -6.80 -11.60 -12.92
CA LEU A 44 -5.92 -11.21 -14.01
C LEU A 44 -6.33 -9.85 -14.60
N GLU A 45 -7.63 -9.63 -14.80
CA GLU A 45 -8.15 -8.32 -15.22
C GLU A 45 -7.74 -7.22 -14.23
N PHE A 46 -7.93 -7.46 -12.93
CA PHE A 46 -7.51 -6.53 -11.88
C PHE A 46 -6.00 -6.24 -11.93
N ARG A 47 -5.16 -7.27 -12.01
CA ARG A 47 -3.70 -7.14 -12.03
C ARG A 47 -3.19 -6.47 -13.30
N PHE A 48 -3.75 -6.77 -14.47
CA PHE A 48 -3.35 -6.08 -15.71
C PHE A 48 -3.70 -4.59 -15.65
N ASN A 49 -4.89 -4.25 -15.16
CA ASN A 49 -5.28 -2.86 -14.96
C ASN A 49 -4.35 -2.17 -13.95
N ASP A 50 -4.08 -2.80 -12.80
CA ASP A 50 -3.22 -2.27 -11.74
C ASP A 50 -1.76 -2.13 -12.19
N LEU A 51 -1.23 -3.03 -13.02
CA LEU A 51 0.16 -2.99 -13.47
C LEU A 51 0.39 -2.12 -14.73
N SER A 52 -0.67 -1.88 -15.52
CA SER A 52 -0.58 -1.08 -16.76
C SER A 52 0.03 0.32 -16.55
N GLN A 53 -0.15 0.87 -15.35
CA GLN A 53 0.38 2.18 -14.97
C GLN A 53 1.89 2.21 -14.67
N TYR A 54 2.54 1.04 -14.52
CA TYR A 54 3.98 0.95 -14.22
C TYR A 54 4.81 0.54 -15.44
N ILE A 55 4.22 -0.18 -16.39
CA ILE A 55 4.94 -0.74 -17.54
C ILE A 55 5.45 0.39 -18.45
N ASN A 56 6.75 0.38 -18.75
CA ASN A 56 7.45 1.37 -19.57
C ASN A 56 7.36 2.81 -19.04
N LYS A 57 7.14 2.98 -17.73
CA LYS A 57 7.19 4.28 -17.05
C LYS A 57 8.49 4.40 -16.28
N ALA A 58 9.03 5.62 -16.20
CA ALA A 58 10.09 5.93 -15.27
C ALA A 58 9.57 5.74 -13.83
N ASP A 59 10.45 5.31 -12.95
CA ASP A 59 10.10 4.94 -11.59
C ASP A 59 11.08 5.59 -10.60
N ASP A 60 10.54 6.37 -9.68
CA ASP A 60 11.31 7.00 -8.61
C ASP A 60 11.30 6.09 -7.39
N ASN A 61 12.48 5.83 -6.82
CA ASN A 61 12.65 5.00 -5.64
C ASN A 61 13.33 5.82 -4.55
N ASN A 62 12.65 6.00 -3.42
CA ASN A 62 13.20 6.73 -2.28
C ASN A 62 13.66 5.76 -1.20
N PHE A 63 14.92 5.91 -0.78
CA PHE A 63 15.52 5.19 0.33
C PHE A 63 16.09 6.18 1.34
N PHE A 64 15.86 5.91 2.61
CA PHE A 64 16.48 6.63 3.72
C PHE A 64 17.46 5.69 4.39
N LEU A 65 18.75 5.98 4.23
CA LEU A 65 19.80 5.04 4.60
C LEU A 65 20.54 5.50 5.86
N THR A 66 20.83 4.54 6.73
CA THR A 66 21.82 4.67 7.79
C THR A 66 23.00 3.77 7.47
N VAL A 67 24.18 4.37 7.29
CA VAL A 67 25.42 3.64 7.02
C VAL A 67 26.29 3.69 8.27
N THR A 68 26.69 2.53 8.75
CA THR A 68 27.58 2.36 9.91
C THR A 68 28.79 1.54 9.50
N ALA A 69 29.96 1.84 10.07
CA ALA A 69 31.18 1.07 9.84
C ALA A 69 32.15 1.25 11.00
N GLU A 70 32.96 0.24 11.26
CA GLU A 70 34.10 0.33 12.18
C GLU A 70 35.25 1.10 11.54
N VAL A 71 35.90 1.93 12.35
CA VAL A 71 37.08 2.70 11.95
C VAL A 71 38.28 2.25 12.78
N LYS A 72 39.34 1.80 12.10
CA LYS A 72 40.61 1.43 12.71
C LYS A 72 41.75 2.13 11.99
N ASN A 73 42.64 2.78 12.74
CA ASN A 73 43.76 3.55 12.18
C ASN A 73 43.32 4.59 11.13
N ASN A 74 42.23 5.32 11.38
CA ASN A 74 41.62 6.27 10.44
C ASN A 74 41.17 5.64 9.10
N GLN A 75 41.00 4.33 9.02
CA GLN A 75 40.50 3.62 7.85
C GLN A 75 39.22 2.87 8.18
N ILE A 76 38.26 2.89 7.26
CA ILE A 76 37.04 2.08 7.34
C ILE A 76 37.41 0.62 7.13
N ILE A 77 36.95 -0.26 8.02
CA ILE A 77 37.04 -1.70 7.81
C ILE A 77 35.90 -2.08 6.87
N GLN A 78 36.21 -2.41 5.61
CA GLN A 78 35.21 -2.62 4.57
C GLN A 78 34.16 -3.69 4.93
N ASP A 79 34.60 -4.79 5.56
CA ASP A 79 33.71 -5.89 5.97
C ASP A 79 32.79 -5.53 7.14
N SER A 80 33.00 -4.39 7.80
CA SER A 80 32.14 -3.88 8.88
C SER A 80 31.04 -2.93 8.40
N ILE A 81 31.01 -2.61 7.10
CA ILE A 81 30.01 -1.69 6.55
C ILE A 81 28.62 -2.34 6.64
N ASN A 82 27.75 -1.72 7.42
CA ASN A 82 26.36 -2.10 7.56
C ASN A 82 25.46 -0.98 7.04
N ILE A 83 24.59 -1.31 6.09
CA ILE A 83 23.66 -0.38 5.42
C ILE A 83 22.24 -0.79 5.79
N MET A 84 21.62 0.01 6.64
CA MET A 84 20.21 -0.12 7.00
C MET A 84 19.39 0.90 6.22
N ALA A 85 18.16 0.54 5.89
CA ALA A 85 17.19 1.41 5.25
C ALA A 85 15.95 1.54 6.12
N GLU A 86 15.34 2.72 6.10
CA GLU A 86 14.04 2.93 6.73
C GLU A 86 12.98 2.05 6.07
N ASN A 87 12.21 1.40 6.93
CA ASN A 87 10.99 0.69 6.63
C ASN A 87 9.88 1.31 7.50
N ILE A 88 8.63 0.88 7.33
CA ILE A 88 7.54 1.43 8.14
C ILE A 88 7.81 1.09 9.63
N ASP A 89 7.90 2.14 10.46
CA ASP A 89 8.17 2.09 11.90
C ASP A 89 9.50 1.45 12.35
N THR A 90 10.41 1.09 11.43
CA THR A 90 11.66 0.40 11.78
C THR A 90 12.76 0.57 10.74
N MET A 91 13.94 0.02 11.01
CA MET A 91 15.05 -0.08 10.06
C MET A 91 15.27 -1.55 9.67
N VAL A 92 15.53 -1.81 8.39
CA VAL A 92 15.83 -3.14 7.86
C VAL A 92 17.15 -3.13 7.08
N PRO A 93 17.85 -4.26 6.92
CA PRO A 93 18.94 -4.35 5.96
C PRO A 93 18.46 -3.92 4.57
N ILE A 94 19.26 -3.11 3.85
CA ILE A 94 18.86 -2.61 2.52
C ILE A 94 18.51 -3.75 1.54
N GLN A 95 19.11 -4.92 1.71
CA GLN A 95 18.86 -6.11 0.89
C GLN A 95 17.38 -6.56 0.92
N ASP A 96 16.66 -6.28 2.00
CA ASP A 96 15.24 -6.65 2.14
C ASP A 96 14.31 -5.78 1.28
N LEU A 97 14.80 -4.60 0.84
CA LEU A 97 14.07 -3.68 -0.03
C LEU A 97 14.49 -3.78 -1.51
N LEU A 98 15.55 -4.51 -1.80
CA LEU A 98 16.00 -4.72 -3.17
C LEU A 98 15.09 -5.70 -3.91
N PRO A 99 14.91 -5.55 -5.23
CA PRO A 99 14.18 -6.50 -6.05
C PRO A 99 14.64 -7.95 -5.83
N LYS A 100 13.67 -8.85 -5.68
CA LYS A 100 13.91 -10.30 -5.70
C LYS A 100 14.33 -10.75 -7.10
N SER A 101 14.92 -11.94 -7.18
CA SER A 101 15.22 -12.54 -8.48
C SER A 101 13.94 -12.83 -9.28
N SER A 102 14.07 -12.89 -10.61
CA SER A 102 12.97 -13.20 -11.52
C SER A 102 12.29 -14.54 -11.19
N GLU A 103 13.06 -15.54 -10.76
CA GLU A 103 12.56 -16.85 -10.35
C GLU A 103 11.67 -16.74 -9.11
N LYS A 104 12.07 -15.94 -8.12
CA LYS A 104 11.28 -15.74 -6.90
C LYS A 104 9.99 -14.97 -7.16
N ILE A 105 10.03 -13.95 -8.00
CA ILE A 105 8.83 -13.22 -8.42
C ILE A 105 7.87 -14.15 -9.19
N GLU A 106 8.40 -15.07 -10.00
CA GLU A 106 7.59 -16.07 -10.68
C GLU A 106 6.97 -17.09 -9.71
N GLU A 107 7.74 -17.62 -8.76
CA GLU A 107 7.23 -18.54 -7.72
C GLU A 107 6.09 -17.89 -6.89
N GLU A 108 6.25 -16.61 -6.50
CA GLU A 108 5.22 -15.87 -5.77
C GLU A 108 3.94 -15.71 -6.60
N GLY A 109 4.06 -15.35 -7.88
CA GLY A 109 2.89 -15.23 -8.76
C GLY A 109 2.15 -16.55 -8.96
N ILE A 110 2.86 -17.69 -9.00
CA ILE A 110 2.25 -19.02 -9.04
C ILE A 110 1.47 -19.27 -7.75
N HIS A 111 2.10 -19.03 -6.61
CA HIS A 111 1.49 -19.24 -5.30
C HIS A 111 0.23 -18.38 -5.10
N ASP A 112 0.28 -17.10 -5.45
CA ASP A 112 -0.84 -16.17 -5.33
C ASP A 112 -2.04 -16.65 -6.18
N MET A 113 -1.82 -17.08 -7.43
CA MET A 113 -2.89 -17.59 -8.28
C MET A 113 -3.48 -18.91 -7.74
N GLN A 114 -2.64 -19.81 -7.20
CA GLN A 114 -3.12 -21.04 -6.55
C GLN A 114 -4.03 -20.74 -5.36
N GLN A 115 -3.69 -19.76 -4.53
CA GLN A 115 -4.55 -19.35 -3.42
C GLN A 115 -5.92 -18.85 -3.90
N ILE A 116 -5.94 -18.08 -4.99
CA ILE A 116 -7.17 -17.57 -5.60
C ILE A 116 -8.03 -18.70 -6.19
N LEU A 117 -7.41 -19.64 -6.91
CA LEU A 117 -8.10 -20.80 -7.48
C LEU A 117 -8.70 -21.69 -6.39
N ASN A 118 -8.03 -21.83 -5.24
CA ASN A 118 -8.43 -22.68 -4.13
C ASN A 118 -9.37 -21.99 -3.12
N SER A 119 -9.50 -20.66 -3.18
CA SER A 119 -10.37 -19.90 -2.28
C SER A 119 -11.82 -20.39 -2.34
N GLN A 120 -12.44 -20.54 -1.16
CA GLN A 120 -13.82 -20.97 -0.96
C GLN A 120 -14.63 -19.79 -0.36
N GLY A 121 -15.90 -19.64 -0.71
CA GLY A 121 -16.78 -18.59 -0.17
C GLY A 121 -17.54 -17.80 -1.23
N GLU A 122 -18.08 -16.64 -0.83
CA GLU A 122 -18.84 -15.72 -1.68
C GLU A 122 -18.12 -15.32 -2.98
N GLU A 123 -18.86 -14.65 -3.87
CA GLU A 123 -18.35 -14.19 -5.16
C GLU A 123 -17.00 -13.46 -5.01
N TYR A 124 -15.94 -14.07 -5.57
CA TYR A 124 -14.60 -13.46 -5.55
C TYR A 124 -14.65 -12.09 -6.21
N SER A 125 -14.19 -11.09 -5.47
CA SER A 125 -13.91 -9.76 -5.99
C SER A 125 -12.58 -9.28 -5.42
N PRO A 126 -11.64 -8.87 -6.29
CA PRO A 126 -10.41 -8.21 -5.84
C PRO A 126 -10.68 -6.77 -5.36
N ALA A 127 -11.84 -6.18 -5.67
CA ALA A 127 -12.31 -4.88 -5.17
C ALA A 127 -13.51 -5.06 -4.23
N LEU A 128 -13.48 -4.47 -3.03
CA LEU A 128 -14.53 -4.62 -2.03
C LEU A 128 -15.68 -3.64 -2.19
N TYR A 129 -15.35 -2.36 -2.31
CA TYR A 129 -16.31 -1.30 -2.49
C TYR A 129 -16.29 -0.88 -3.95
N ALA A 130 -17.40 -1.12 -4.65
CA ALA A 130 -17.48 -0.93 -6.10
C ALA A 130 -17.21 0.52 -6.55
N SER A 131 -17.47 1.50 -5.68
CA SER A 131 -17.23 2.91 -5.96
C SER A 131 -15.89 3.42 -5.41
N TYR A 132 -15.04 2.56 -4.85
CA TYR A 132 -13.72 2.96 -4.37
C TYR A 132 -12.74 3.07 -5.54
N ASP A 133 -12.31 4.30 -5.81
CA ASP A 133 -11.20 4.59 -6.71
C ASP A 133 -9.87 4.55 -5.95
N ARG A 134 -9.24 3.37 -5.99
CA ARG A 134 -7.91 3.13 -5.40
C ARG A 134 -6.84 4.07 -5.97
N ILE A 135 -6.96 4.44 -7.24
CA ILE A 135 -5.99 5.27 -7.94
C ILE A 135 -6.10 6.71 -7.44
N ALA A 136 -7.33 7.22 -7.30
CA ALA A 136 -7.56 8.53 -6.70
C ALA A 136 -7.06 8.61 -5.24
N ALA A 137 -7.27 7.56 -4.43
CA ALA A 137 -6.75 7.50 -3.07
C ALA A 137 -5.22 7.51 -3.01
N ARG A 138 -4.55 6.74 -3.87
CA ARG A 138 -3.09 6.79 -4.03
C ARG A 138 -2.63 8.19 -4.43
N ASP A 139 -3.23 8.76 -5.46
CA ASP A 139 -2.81 10.05 -6.03
C ASP A 139 -2.97 11.17 -5.00
N TYR A 140 -4.02 11.10 -4.18
CA TYR A 140 -4.17 11.96 -3.01
C TYR A 140 -3.00 11.82 -2.04
N ALA A 141 -2.67 10.57 -1.66
CA ALA A 141 -1.60 10.30 -0.71
C ALA A 141 -0.24 10.82 -1.22
N ASN A 142 0.07 10.61 -2.50
CA ASN A 142 1.30 11.12 -3.12
C ASN A 142 1.32 12.64 -3.25
N LYS A 143 0.16 13.27 -3.49
CA LYS A 143 0.07 14.72 -3.63
C LYS A 143 0.31 15.46 -2.31
N TRP A 144 -0.18 14.90 -1.20
CA TRP A 144 -0.24 15.60 0.09
C TRP A 144 0.76 15.10 1.13
N SER A 145 1.73 14.28 0.73
CA SER A 145 2.87 13.86 1.54
C SER A 145 4.18 14.30 0.90
N ILE A 146 5.24 14.42 1.70
CA ILE A 146 6.59 14.71 1.22
C ILE A 146 7.60 13.95 2.07
N ASN A 147 8.80 13.76 1.53
CA ASN A 147 9.96 13.27 2.26
C ASN A 147 10.52 14.39 3.15
N ALA A 148 9.95 14.57 4.34
CA ALA A 148 10.31 15.65 5.25
C ALA A 148 11.74 15.47 5.82
N THR A 149 12.46 16.57 5.98
CA THR A 149 13.83 16.60 6.53
C THR A 149 13.92 17.30 7.89
N SER A 150 12.80 17.87 8.37
CA SER A 150 12.70 18.53 9.67
C SER A 150 11.27 18.47 10.18
N CYS A 151 11.07 18.76 11.48
CA CYS A 151 9.75 18.98 12.03
C CYS A 151 9.33 20.43 11.88
N TYR A 152 8.19 20.66 11.24
CA TYR A 152 7.61 22.00 11.09
C TYR A 152 7.26 22.62 12.45
N ASP A 153 6.70 21.83 13.38
CA ASP A 153 6.19 22.35 14.65
C ASP A 153 7.28 22.55 15.73
N HIS A 154 8.29 21.67 15.77
CA HIS A 154 9.31 21.67 16.84
C HIS A 154 10.76 21.71 16.35
N GLY A 155 11.00 21.88 15.07
CA GLY A 155 12.34 21.94 14.49
C GLY A 155 13.09 20.61 14.52
N THR A 156 14.41 20.66 14.35
CA THR A 156 15.24 19.47 14.09
C THR A 156 15.42 18.54 15.29
N SER A 157 15.13 18.98 16.52
CA SER A 157 15.24 18.15 17.73
C SER A 157 14.03 17.27 18.00
N CYS A 158 12.95 17.37 17.21
CA CYS A 158 11.71 16.65 17.46
C CYS A 158 11.82 15.12 17.29
N GLY A 159 12.75 14.65 16.46
CA GLY A 159 12.87 13.24 16.08
C GLY A 159 11.75 12.73 15.16
N ILE A 160 10.72 13.55 14.89
CA ILE A 160 9.57 13.25 14.05
C ILE A 160 9.54 14.28 12.91
N LEU A 161 9.76 13.83 11.67
CA LEU A 161 9.89 14.72 10.52
C LEU A 161 8.51 14.97 9.92
N GLN A 162 7.99 16.18 10.04
CA GLN A 162 6.67 16.57 9.53
C GLN A 162 6.78 17.88 8.78
N ALA A 163 6.29 17.93 7.54
CA ALA A 163 6.25 19.12 6.72
C ALA A 163 4.81 19.62 6.59
N ARG A 164 4.19 19.95 7.73
CA ARG A 164 2.77 20.25 7.84
C ARG A 164 2.25 21.34 6.89
N ASN A 165 3.12 22.24 6.45
CA ASN A 165 2.81 23.25 5.45
C ASN A 165 2.56 22.70 4.03
N THR A 166 2.83 21.42 3.77
CA THR A 166 2.56 20.75 2.50
C THR A 166 1.32 19.86 2.55
N TRP A 167 0.63 19.77 3.69
CA TRP A 167 -0.59 18.97 3.85
C TRP A 167 -1.81 19.70 3.25
N ASN A 168 -2.92 18.98 3.05
CA ASN A 168 -4.17 19.53 2.51
C ASN A 168 -4.98 20.35 3.53
N ASN A 169 -4.34 21.29 4.20
CA ASN A 169 -4.95 22.05 5.30
C ASN A 169 -6.10 22.97 4.85
N ASP A 170 -6.19 23.30 3.57
CA ASP A 170 -7.28 24.10 3.01
C ASP A 170 -8.62 23.36 3.05
N VAL A 171 -8.60 22.03 2.81
CA VAL A 171 -9.78 21.17 2.86
C VAL A 171 -9.95 20.53 4.24
N TYR A 172 -8.83 20.18 4.86
CA TYR A 172 -8.76 19.44 6.12
C TYR A 172 -7.91 20.20 7.13
N PRO A 173 -8.45 21.26 7.77
CA PRO A 173 -7.67 22.10 8.66
C PRO A 173 -7.01 21.30 9.76
N TYR A 174 -5.71 21.56 9.95
CA TYR A 174 -4.93 21.03 11.06
C TYR A 174 -5.42 21.60 12.40
N TYR A 175 -5.29 20.79 13.44
CA TYR A 175 -5.43 21.19 14.84
C TYR A 175 -4.42 20.44 15.70
N SER A 176 -4.06 21.03 16.84
CA SER A 176 -2.91 20.65 17.68
C SER A 176 -2.91 19.20 18.17
N GLU A 177 -4.09 18.58 18.28
CA GLU A 177 -4.27 17.21 18.73
C GLU A 177 -3.74 16.18 17.73
N LEU A 178 -3.52 16.59 16.47
CA LEU A 178 -2.89 15.78 15.42
C LEU A 178 -1.36 15.90 15.41
N CYS A 179 -0.77 16.75 16.26
CA CYS A 179 0.67 16.95 16.32
C CYS A 179 1.38 15.60 16.57
N HIS A 180 2.28 15.22 15.66
CA HIS A 180 2.99 13.92 15.66
C HIS A 180 2.13 12.66 15.58
N ASN A 181 0.81 12.77 15.34
CA ASN A 181 -0.12 11.63 15.41
C ASN A 181 -1.19 11.67 14.32
N ASP A 182 -0.84 12.15 13.12
CA ASP A 182 -1.78 12.45 12.03
C ASP A 182 -2.05 11.26 11.08
N CYS A 183 -1.41 10.09 11.31
CA CYS A 183 -1.45 8.97 10.36
C CYS A 183 -2.87 8.54 9.93
N ALA A 184 -3.79 8.40 10.88
CA ALA A 184 -5.18 8.03 10.60
C ALA A 184 -5.96 9.15 9.90
N ASP A 185 -5.71 10.41 10.25
CA ASP A 185 -6.35 11.56 9.59
C ASP A 185 -5.94 11.60 8.12
N PHE A 186 -4.64 11.52 7.83
CA PHE A 186 -4.10 11.45 6.47
C PHE A 186 -4.68 10.28 5.65
N VAL A 187 -4.67 9.06 6.20
CA VAL A 187 -5.25 7.89 5.53
C VAL A 187 -6.75 8.08 5.30
N SER A 188 -7.49 8.63 6.27
CA SER A 188 -8.92 8.91 6.10
C SER A 188 -9.18 9.91 4.98
N GLN A 189 -8.37 10.96 4.87
CA GLN A 189 -8.47 11.92 3.78
C GLN A 189 -8.26 11.24 2.41
N ALA A 190 -7.25 10.36 2.30
CA ALA A 190 -6.97 9.61 1.07
C ALA A 190 -8.11 8.64 0.71
N LEU A 191 -8.66 7.93 1.69
CA LEU A 191 -9.81 7.05 1.52
C LEU A 191 -11.05 7.81 1.05
N HIS A 192 -11.28 9.01 1.59
CA HIS A 192 -12.39 9.86 1.15
C HIS A 192 -12.18 10.38 -0.28
N ALA A 193 -10.95 10.76 -0.63
CA ALA A 193 -10.60 11.14 -2.01
C ALA A 193 -10.80 9.98 -3.00
N GLY A 194 -10.63 8.73 -2.55
CA GLY A 194 -11.01 7.53 -3.30
C GLY A 194 -12.51 7.24 -3.36
N GLY A 195 -13.36 8.09 -2.79
CA GLY A 195 -14.82 7.99 -2.92
C GLY A 195 -15.52 7.14 -1.86
N ILE A 196 -14.84 6.77 -0.76
CA ILE A 196 -15.56 6.23 0.42
C ILE A 196 -16.39 7.38 1.04
N PRO A 197 -17.71 7.21 1.18
CA PRO A 197 -18.56 8.26 1.70
C PRO A 197 -18.34 8.42 3.21
N MET A 198 -18.22 9.67 3.66
CA MET A 198 -18.34 10.00 5.08
C MET A 198 -19.78 9.77 5.54
N ASP A 199 -19.94 9.38 6.79
CA ASP A 199 -21.25 9.41 7.43
C ASP A 199 -21.72 10.87 7.57
N SER A 200 -23.02 11.11 7.44
CA SER A 200 -23.61 12.45 7.59
C SER A 200 -23.82 12.87 9.04
N THR A 201 -23.62 11.95 10.00
CA THR A 201 -23.85 12.17 11.43
C THR A 201 -22.54 12.11 12.21
N VAL A 202 -22.46 12.89 13.29
CA VAL A 202 -21.31 12.93 14.20
C VAL A 202 -21.65 12.09 15.43
N ALA A 203 -21.10 10.87 15.49
CA ALA A 203 -21.20 9.97 16.63
C ALA A 203 -19.90 9.14 16.74
N ASP A 204 -19.61 8.58 17.91
CA ASP A 204 -18.34 7.87 18.14
C ASP A 204 -18.14 6.65 17.22
N SER A 205 -19.23 6.09 16.68
CA SER A 205 -19.23 4.97 15.75
C SER A 205 -19.22 5.36 14.27
N THR A 206 -19.24 6.65 13.94
CA THR A 206 -19.31 7.13 12.56
C THR A 206 -17.94 7.58 12.06
N TRP A 207 -17.75 7.55 10.75
CA TRP A 207 -16.55 8.06 10.09
C TRP A 207 -16.86 9.39 9.42
N HIS A 208 -16.50 10.46 10.12
CA HIS A 208 -16.84 11.84 9.76
C HIS A 208 -15.71 12.81 10.11
N ARG A 209 -15.47 13.74 9.20
CA ARG A 209 -14.53 14.86 9.36
C ARG A 209 -15.25 16.20 9.31
N GLY A 210 -14.96 17.04 10.30
CA GLY A 210 -15.44 18.42 10.37
C GLY A 210 -14.40 19.31 11.05
N THR A 211 -14.86 20.24 11.90
CA THR A 211 -13.97 20.93 12.85
C THR A 211 -13.34 19.93 13.83
N ALA A 212 -12.34 20.35 14.61
CA ALA A 212 -11.74 19.49 15.65
C ALA A 212 -12.81 18.89 16.59
N ALA A 213 -13.82 19.68 16.98
CA ALA A 213 -14.92 19.23 17.85
C ALA A 213 -15.97 18.34 17.16
N GLN A 214 -15.96 18.28 15.83
CA GLN A 214 -16.92 17.49 15.03
C GLN A 214 -16.25 16.28 14.37
N THR A 215 -14.93 16.16 14.47
CA THR A 215 -14.19 15.03 13.92
C THR A 215 -14.35 13.83 14.83
N THR A 216 -14.75 12.71 14.24
CA THR A 216 -15.05 11.47 14.97
C THR A 216 -13.81 10.63 15.17
N LEU A 217 -13.81 9.78 16.20
CA LEU A 217 -12.67 8.91 16.50
C LEU A 217 -12.31 7.99 15.33
N ALA A 218 -13.29 7.46 14.61
CA ALA A 218 -13.00 6.59 13.46
C ALA A 218 -12.23 7.30 12.35
N TRP A 219 -12.24 8.64 12.29
CA TRP A 219 -11.46 9.39 11.31
C TRP A 219 -9.99 9.56 11.72
N VAL A 220 -9.71 9.84 12.99
CA VAL A 220 -8.37 10.26 13.47
C VAL A 220 -7.64 9.24 14.33
N ASN A 221 -8.29 8.13 14.69
CA ASN A 221 -7.67 7.09 15.51
C ASN A 221 -7.56 5.79 14.72
N THR A 222 -6.37 5.17 14.73
CA THR A 222 -6.08 3.99 13.91
C THR A 222 -6.95 2.79 14.25
N ASP A 223 -7.13 2.47 15.53
CA ASP A 223 -7.99 1.35 15.95
C ASP A 223 -9.46 1.58 15.58
N ALA A 224 -9.98 2.77 15.85
CA ALA A 224 -11.36 3.12 15.52
C ALA A 224 -11.59 3.13 13.99
N LEU A 225 -10.63 3.65 13.21
CA LEU A 225 -10.63 3.61 11.76
C LEU A 225 -10.69 2.18 11.24
N LYS A 226 -9.80 1.30 11.74
CA LYS A 226 -9.76 -0.11 11.35
C LYS A 226 -11.09 -0.80 11.66
N ARG A 227 -11.62 -0.64 12.88
CA ARG A 227 -12.90 -1.22 13.27
C ARG A 227 -14.05 -0.74 12.39
N TYR A 228 -14.10 0.55 12.09
CA TYR A 228 -15.12 1.12 11.22
C TYR A 228 -15.02 0.57 9.78
N MET A 229 -13.81 0.64 9.19
CA MET A 229 -13.60 0.26 7.79
C MET A 229 -13.82 -1.23 7.55
N VAL A 230 -13.39 -2.09 8.49
CA VAL A 230 -13.69 -3.52 8.44
C VAL A 230 -15.18 -3.77 8.69
N GLY A 231 -15.78 -3.11 9.68
CA GLY A 231 -17.20 -3.28 10.02
C GLY A 231 -18.16 -2.87 8.90
N LYS A 232 -17.79 -1.88 8.09
CA LYS A 232 -18.54 -1.45 6.88
C LYS A 232 -18.21 -2.27 5.64
N GLY A 233 -17.23 -3.18 5.71
CA GLY A 233 -16.76 -3.97 4.56
C GLY A 233 -15.92 -3.18 3.55
N TYR A 234 -15.42 -1.99 3.91
CA TYR A 234 -14.54 -1.19 3.07
C TYR A 234 -13.11 -1.73 3.04
N TRP A 235 -12.65 -2.37 4.13
CA TRP A 235 -11.34 -3.01 4.20
C TRP A 235 -11.46 -4.53 4.27
N LYS A 236 -10.51 -5.22 3.64
CA LYS A 236 -10.29 -6.66 3.76
C LYS A 236 -8.81 -6.90 3.95
N ALA A 237 -8.51 -7.88 4.79
CA ALA A 237 -7.16 -8.34 4.97
C ALA A 237 -6.56 -8.82 3.63
N SER A 238 -5.36 -8.37 3.36
CA SER A 238 -4.50 -8.82 2.28
C SER A 238 -3.11 -9.12 2.87
N ASN A 239 -2.14 -9.37 2.01
CA ASN A 239 -0.76 -9.61 2.43
C ASN A 239 0.18 -8.75 1.56
N TYR A 240 1.48 -8.80 1.87
CA TYR A 240 2.50 -8.05 1.15
C TYR A 240 2.47 -8.24 -0.38
N THR A 241 2.19 -9.45 -0.87
CA THR A 241 2.17 -9.71 -2.32
C THR A 241 0.91 -9.18 -2.98
N SER A 242 -0.24 -9.36 -2.32
CA SER A 242 -1.56 -9.11 -2.87
C SER A 242 -2.09 -7.69 -2.67
N ALA A 243 -1.59 -6.94 -1.68
CA ALA A 243 -2.06 -5.58 -1.37
C ALA A 243 -1.71 -4.59 -2.49
N SER A 244 -2.70 -3.92 -3.06
CA SER A 244 -2.48 -3.00 -4.18
C SER A 244 -2.36 -1.53 -3.75
N ALA A 245 -1.85 -0.70 -4.65
CA ALA A 245 -1.87 0.76 -4.48
C ALA A 245 -3.29 1.28 -4.22
N GLY A 246 -3.42 2.30 -3.37
CA GLY A 246 -4.68 2.75 -2.81
C GLY A 246 -5.19 1.88 -1.65
N GLY A 247 -4.48 0.80 -1.30
CA GLY A 247 -4.70 0.07 -0.07
C GLY A 247 -4.10 0.78 1.15
N VAL A 248 -4.40 0.24 2.34
CA VAL A 248 -3.86 0.74 3.61
C VAL A 248 -3.01 -0.34 4.23
N LEU A 249 -1.84 0.04 4.72
CA LEU A 249 -1.01 -0.82 5.56
C LEU A 249 -1.22 -0.40 7.01
N TYR A 250 -1.61 -1.36 7.84
CA TYR A 250 -1.86 -1.19 9.27
C TYR A 250 -0.80 -1.95 10.06
N THR A 251 0.01 -1.25 10.83
CA THR A 251 1.12 -1.86 11.56
C THR A 251 0.72 -2.33 12.96
N SER A 252 1.48 -3.27 13.51
CA SER A 252 1.32 -3.74 14.88
C SER A 252 1.52 -2.67 15.96
N THR A 253 2.23 -1.57 15.65
CA THR A 253 2.43 -0.40 16.50
C THR A 253 1.26 0.59 16.44
N SER A 254 0.15 0.22 15.80
CA SER A 254 -1.03 1.04 15.62
C SER A 254 -0.79 2.28 14.74
N HIS A 255 0.07 2.14 13.74
CA HIS A 255 0.30 3.14 12.69
C HIS A 255 -0.38 2.72 11.38
N VAL A 256 -0.76 3.70 10.55
CA VAL A 256 -1.37 3.45 9.24
C VAL A 256 -0.73 4.33 8.17
N VAL A 257 -0.50 3.73 7.00
CA VAL A 257 0.02 4.44 5.82
C VAL A 257 -0.72 4.00 4.57
N MET A 258 -0.66 4.81 3.52
CA MET A 258 -1.22 4.47 2.22
C MET A 258 -0.20 3.68 1.41
N ILE A 259 -0.60 2.53 0.88
CA ILE A 259 0.17 1.83 -0.14
C ILE A 259 0.02 2.63 -1.42
N VAL A 260 1.12 3.11 -1.99
CA VAL A 260 1.10 3.94 -3.20
C VAL A 260 1.66 3.23 -4.43
N LYS A 261 2.34 2.10 -4.21
CA LYS A 261 2.83 1.26 -5.29
C LYS A 261 2.90 -0.21 -4.87
N ASN A 262 2.51 -1.08 -5.79
CA ASN A 262 2.88 -2.48 -5.82
C ASN A 262 2.94 -2.92 -7.29
N ASP A 263 4.13 -2.90 -7.88
CA ASP A 263 4.34 -3.35 -9.26
C ASP A 263 4.80 -4.81 -9.34
N THR A 264 4.61 -5.58 -8.26
CA THR A 264 5.17 -6.91 -7.97
C THR A 264 6.65 -6.96 -7.60
N ILE A 265 7.45 -5.98 -8.02
CA ILE A 265 8.91 -5.92 -7.79
C ILE A 265 9.22 -5.03 -6.58
N ILE A 266 8.72 -3.80 -6.63
CA ILE A 266 8.87 -2.72 -5.67
C ILE A 266 7.50 -2.39 -5.07
N ARG A 267 7.51 -2.09 -3.78
CA ARG A 267 6.34 -1.62 -3.04
C ARG A 267 6.69 -0.36 -2.29
N GLN A 268 5.79 0.61 -2.34
CA GLN A 268 5.99 1.92 -1.72
C GLN A 268 4.80 2.34 -0.89
N PHE A 269 5.08 3.11 0.14
CA PHE A 269 4.09 3.78 0.96
C PHE A 269 4.29 5.30 0.95
N SER A 270 3.20 6.00 1.23
CA SER A 270 3.20 7.41 1.62
C SER A 270 2.42 7.53 2.92
N GLY A 271 2.89 8.37 3.83
CA GLY A 271 2.34 8.44 5.18
C GLY A 271 2.69 9.75 5.88
N HIS A 272 1.87 10.10 6.87
CA HIS A 272 2.12 11.19 7.82
C HIS A 272 2.62 10.62 9.16
N THR A 273 2.88 11.47 10.14
CA THR A 273 3.60 11.19 11.40
C THR A 273 5.09 11.35 11.22
N ASN A 274 5.74 10.47 10.47
CA ASN A 274 7.06 10.73 9.92
C ASN A 274 6.89 10.83 8.41
N ASP A 275 6.71 12.05 7.90
CA ASP A 275 6.22 12.27 6.55
C ASP A 275 7.17 11.60 5.54
N ARG A 276 6.61 10.66 4.79
CA ARG A 276 7.28 9.93 3.72
C ARG A 276 6.40 9.93 2.48
N ASN A 277 7.05 10.09 1.34
CA ASN A 277 6.42 10.06 0.02
C ASN A 277 7.13 9.03 -0.85
N GLN A 278 6.38 8.02 -1.28
CA GLN A 278 6.84 6.98 -2.20
C GLN A 278 8.14 6.31 -1.72
N VAL A 279 8.14 5.85 -0.47
CA VAL A 279 9.28 5.18 0.15
C VAL A 279 9.10 3.68 0.10
N ASN A 280 10.18 2.97 -0.21
CA ASN A 280 10.14 1.52 -0.34
C ASN A 280 9.90 0.85 1.02
N TYR A 281 9.10 -0.22 1.04
CA TYR A 281 8.91 -1.06 2.23
C TYR A 281 9.04 -2.55 1.89
N SER A 282 9.51 -3.34 2.86
CA SER A 282 9.74 -4.77 2.71
C SER A 282 8.69 -5.60 3.45
N ASN A 283 8.70 -6.91 3.23
CA ASN A 283 7.84 -7.85 3.95
C ASN A 283 8.46 -8.21 5.31
N ILE A 284 8.25 -7.38 6.32
CA ILE A 284 8.59 -7.74 7.70
C ILE A 284 7.35 -8.24 8.44
N SER A 285 7.56 -9.12 9.41
CA SER A 285 6.53 -9.52 10.38
C SER A 285 6.06 -8.28 11.15
N GLY A 286 4.78 -7.90 11.00
CA GLY A 286 4.23 -6.71 11.68
C GLY A 286 3.20 -5.91 10.89
N TYR A 287 2.92 -6.30 9.64
CA TYR A 287 1.88 -5.74 8.77
C TYR A 287 0.76 -6.76 8.49
#